data_AF-A0ABD6EIR4-F1
#
_entry.id   AF-A0ABD6EIR4-F1
#
_cell.length_a   1.000
_cell.length_b   1.000
_cell.length_c   1.000
_cell.angle_alpha   90.00
_cell.angle_beta   90.00
_cell.angle_gamma   90.00
#
_symmetry.space_group_name_H-M   'P 1'
#
loop_
_entity.id
_entity.type
_entity.pdbx_description
1 polymer ?
#
loop_
_entity_poly.entity_id
_entity_poly.type
_entity_poly.pdbx_seq_one_letter_code
_entity_poly.pdbx_strand_id
1 'polypeptide(L)'
;MPDKLDLLVNGRPLSELKVVELKDELGKRGLSKIGNKTTLCDRMKGVLVEEAAAKAKSEQETRPTASPRKEDVVPPAANPIVAEYLAVQQAALEEARKNAGGWKQIHRKPV
;
A
#
# COMPACT_ATOMS: atom_id res chain seq x y z
N MET A 1 20.31 -12.71 5.64
CA MET A 1 19.98 -11.30 5.90
C MET A 1 19.92 -10.53 4.58
N PRO A 2 18.90 -10.74 3.74
CA PRO A 2 18.51 -9.78 2.71
C PRO A 2 17.55 -8.78 3.40
N ASP A 3 17.60 -7.45 3.27
CA ASP A 3 17.86 -6.63 2.11
C ASP A 3 18.41 -5.29 2.60
N LYS A 4 19.62 -4.92 2.16
CA LYS A 4 19.97 -3.51 2.09
C LYS A 4 19.03 -2.88 1.05
N LEU A 5 17.80 -2.53 1.44
CA LEU A 5 17.02 -1.55 0.71
C LEU A 5 17.81 -0.25 0.79
N ASP A 6 18.68 -0.08 -0.19
CA ASP A 6 19.33 1.18 -0.45
C ASP A 6 18.26 2.09 -1.05
N LEU A 7 17.44 2.66 -0.15
CA LEU A 7 16.28 3.46 -0.51
C LEU A 7 16.72 4.57 -1.49
N LEU A 8 16.14 4.56 -2.69
CA LEU A 8 16.58 5.43 -3.77
C LEU A 8 16.00 6.83 -3.59
N VAL A 9 16.88 7.83 -3.53
CA VAL A 9 16.53 9.26 -3.53
C VAL A 9 16.85 9.82 -4.91
N ASN A 10 15.83 10.30 -5.63
CA ASN A 10 15.95 10.74 -7.05
C ASN A 10 16.63 9.71 -7.96
N GLY A 11 16.31 8.42 -7.77
CA GLY A 11 16.89 7.34 -8.58
C GLY A 11 18.34 7.01 -8.25
N ARG A 12 18.90 7.54 -7.15
CA ARG A 12 20.23 7.15 -6.65
C ARG A 12 20.16 6.48 -5.27
N PRO A 13 20.97 5.45 -5.02
CA PRO A 13 21.06 4.82 -3.71
C PRO A 13 21.57 5.81 -2.66
N LEU A 14 20.89 5.86 -1.52
CA LEU A 14 21.23 6.65 -0.33
C LEU A 14 22.70 6.48 0.11
N SER A 15 23.29 5.30 -0.09
CA SER A 15 24.71 5.07 0.23
C SER A 15 25.68 5.87 -0.66
N GLU A 16 25.32 6.11 -1.92
CA GLU A 16 26.12 6.87 -2.90
C GLU A 16 25.92 8.38 -2.78
N LEU A 17 24.86 8.85 -2.12
CA LEU A 17 24.64 10.28 -1.91
C LEU A 17 25.73 10.89 -1.00
N LYS A 18 26.22 12.06 -1.41
CA LYS A 18 27.13 12.89 -0.61
C LYS A 18 26.34 13.67 0.45
N VAL A 19 27.03 14.12 1.49
CA VAL A 19 26.43 14.96 2.55
C VAL A 19 25.76 16.21 1.98
N VAL A 20 26.31 16.80 0.93
CA VAL A 20 25.72 17.95 0.23
C VAL A 20 24.37 17.57 -0.38
N GLU A 21 24.31 16.47 -1.14
CA GLU A 21 23.09 15.94 -1.75
C GLU A 21 22.04 15.57 -0.70
N LEU A 22 22.45 14.89 0.38
CA LEU A 22 21.56 14.55 1.49
C LEU A 22 20.95 15.80 2.13
N LYS A 23 21.74 16.87 2.32
CA LYS A 23 21.25 18.14 2.88
C LYS A 23 20.34 18.90 1.91
N ASP A 24 20.64 18.83 0.61
CA ASP A 24 19.81 19.45 -0.42
C ASP A 24 18.43 18.78 -0.45
N GLU A 25 18.40 17.46 -0.48
CA GLU A 25 17.17 16.67 -0.47
C GLU A 25 16.37 16.83 0.82
N LEU A 26 17.03 16.81 1.99
CA LEU A 26 16.37 17.14 3.25
C LEU A 26 15.82 18.58 3.22
N GLY A 27 16.53 19.50 2.55
CA GLY A 27 16.09 20.88 2.36
C GLY A 27 14.84 21.04 1.51
N LYS A 28 14.76 20.34 0.38
CA LYS A 28 13.57 20.32 -0.48
C LYS A 28 12.35 19.79 0.27
N ARG A 29 12.58 18.86 1.19
CA ARG A 29 11.56 18.22 2.03
C ARG A 29 11.25 19.00 3.32
N GLY A 30 11.92 20.13 3.57
CA GLY A 30 11.72 20.94 4.78
C GLY A 30 12.26 20.30 6.07
N LEU A 31 13.15 19.32 5.97
CA LEU A 31 13.73 18.59 7.09
C LEU A 31 15.01 19.27 7.60
N SER A 32 15.36 18.94 8.84
CA SER A 32 16.58 19.47 9.46
C SER A 32 17.82 19.02 8.67
N LYS A 33 18.68 19.99 8.33
CA LYS A 33 19.95 19.79 7.59
C LYS A 33 21.15 19.59 8.54
N ILE A 34 20.88 19.51 9.84
CA ILE A 34 21.88 19.50 10.90
C ILE A 34 22.16 18.05 11.31
N GLY A 35 23.44 17.68 11.32
CA GLY A 35 23.94 16.35 11.71
C GLY A 35 25.04 15.81 10.80
N ASN A 36 25.58 14.64 11.15
CA ASN A 36 26.61 13.93 10.38
C ASN A 36 25.98 13.13 9.23
N LYS A 37 26.81 12.60 8.29
CA LYS A 37 26.33 11.81 7.13
C LYS A 37 25.36 10.69 7.54
N THR A 38 25.67 9.98 8.63
CA THR A 38 24.85 8.88 9.17
C THR A 38 23.50 9.38 9.66
N THR A 39 23.47 10.49 10.41
CA THR A 39 22.24 11.10 10.91
C THR A 39 21.34 11.58 9.77
N LEU A 40 21.91 12.20 8.74
CA LEU A 40 21.15 12.66 7.57
C LEU A 40 20.63 11.47 6.76
N CYS A 41 21.43 10.41 6.64
CA CYS A 41 21.06 9.16 5.98
C CYS A 41 19.89 8.47 6.69
N ASP A 42 19.96 8.34 8.01
CA ASP A 42 18.90 7.73 8.83
C ASP A 42 17.59 8.54 8.76
N ARG A 43 17.69 9.86 8.87
CA ARG A 43 16.55 10.77 8.75
C ARG A 43 15.89 10.69 7.38
N MET A 44 16.68 10.62 6.31
CA MET A 44 16.19 10.42 4.94
C MET A 44 15.54 9.04 4.77
N LYS A 45 16.16 7.98 5.30
CA LYS A 45 15.60 6.62 5.28
C LYS A 45 14.23 6.59 5.96
N GLY A 46 14.11 7.17 7.15
CA GLY A 46 12.85 7.26 7.88
C GLY A 46 11.76 7.94 7.06
N VAL A 47 12.10 9.05 6.40
CA VAL A 47 11.16 9.78 5.54
C VAL A 47 10.76 8.97 4.31
N LEU A 48 11.67 8.25 3.66
CA LEU A 48 11.29 7.39 2.53
C LEU A 48 10.40 6.23 2.95
N VAL A 49 10.64 5.66 4.12
CA VAL A 49 9.76 4.60 4.67
C VAL A 49 8.41 5.18 5.05
N GLU A 50 8.37 6.36 5.68
CA GLU A 50 7.12 7.06 5.99
C GLU A 50 6.37 7.47 4.74
N GLU A 51 7.02 7.98 3.69
CA GLU A 51 6.36 8.30 2.42
C GLU A 51 5.87 7.04 1.70
N ALA A 52 6.63 5.94 1.72
CA ALA A 52 6.17 4.68 1.16
C ALA A 52 4.96 4.13 1.93
N ALA A 53 5.00 4.22 3.27
CA ALA A 53 3.90 3.82 4.14
C ALA A 53 2.70 4.78 4.02
N ALA A 54 2.92 6.08 3.86
CA ALA A 54 1.91 7.11 3.70
C ALA A 54 1.27 7.03 2.31
N LYS A 55 2.02 6.69 1.26
CA LYS A 55 1.49 6.45 -0.08
C LYS A 55 0.67 5.16 -0.11
N ALA A 56 1.15 4.10 0.54
CA ALA A 56 0.36 2.89 0.78
C ALA A 56 -0.89 3.15 1.65
N LYS A 57 -0.81 4.06 2.64
CA LYS A 57 -1.94 4.50 3.46
C LYS A 57 -2.88 5.45 2.72
N SER A 58 -2.39 6.29 1.82
CA SER A 58 -3.18 7.27 1.06
C SER A 58 -3.93 6.59 -0.09
N GLU A 59 -3.40 5.51 -0.65
CA GLU A 59 -4.17 4.56 -1.48
C GLU A 59 -5.12 3.67 -0.64
N GLN A 60 -5.10 3.76 0.69
CA GLN A 60 -6.03 3.09 1.60
C GLN A 60 -6.87 4.06 2.46
N GLU A 61 -6.77 5.37 2.26
CA GLU A 61 -7.65 6.38 2.91
C GLU A 61 -8.98 6.52 2.14
N THR A 62 -9.45 5.41 1.59
CA THR A 62 -10.88 5.10 1.48
C THR A 62 -11.12 3.69 2.03
N ARG A 63 -10.81 3.49 3.31
CA ARG A 63 -11.30 2.33 4.04
C ARG A 63 -11.85 2.76 5.39
N PRO A 64 -13.16 3.00 5.50
CA PRO A 64 -13.79 2.99 6.81
C PRO A 64 -13.88 1.55 7.32
N THR A 65 -14.01 1.51 8.62
CA THR A 65 -13.95 0.34 9.47
C THR A 65 -15.23 -0.49 9.32
N ALA A 66 -15.08 -1.80 9.55
CA ALA A 66 -16.11 -2.80 9.82
C ALA A 66 -17.60 -2.41 9.67
N SER A 67 -18.24 -2.79 8.55
CA SER A 67 -19.58 -3.43 8.48
C SER A 67 -20.10 -3.51 7.04
N PRO A 68 -20.97 -4.48 6.69
CA PRO A 68 -21.34 -4.78 5.31
C PRO A 68 -22.38 -3.77 4.84
N ARG A 69 -21.97 -2.76 4.10
CA ARG A 69 -22.90 -1.94 3.33
C ARG A 69 -22.41 -1.90 1.89
N LYS A 70 -23.36 -2.19 1.02
CA LYS A 70 -23.26 -2.18 -0.43
C LYS A 70 -22.66 -0.83 -0.82
N GLU A 71 -21.40 -0.83 -1.23
CA GLU A 71 -20.74 0.36 -1.74
C GLU A 71 -20.31 0.00 -3.15
N ASP A 72 -21.14 0.45 -4.08
CA ASP A 72 -20.88 0.56 -5.50
C ASP A 72 -19.53 1.26 -5.75
N VAL A 73 -18.44 0.51 -5.66
CA VAL A 73 -17.13 0.95 -6.17
C VAL A 73 -17.09 0.60 -7.65
N VAL A 74 -17.84 1.37 -8.43
CA VAL A 74 -17.56 1.56 -9.85
C VAL A 74 -16.62 2.77 -9.93
N PRO A 75 -15.28 2.59 -9.92
CA PRO A 75 -14.46 3.59 -10.58
C PRO A 75 -14.91 3.55 -12.05
N PRO A 76 -14.97 4.69 -12.76
CA PRO A 76 -15.26 4.68 -14.19
C PRO A 76 -14.12 3.93 -14.86
N ALA A 77 -14.28 2.62 -15.03
CA ALA A 77 -13.41 1.81 -15.84
C ALA A 77 -13.59 2.35 -17.25
N ALA A 78 -12.70 3.26 -17.64
CA ALA A 78 -12.66 3.87 -18.96
C ALA A 78 -12.46 2.84 -20.10
N ASN A 79 -12.43 1.53 -19.78
CA ASN A 79 -12.29 0.44 -20.71
C ASN A 79 -13.32 -0.68 -20.40
N PRO A 80 -14.29 -0.96 -21.30
CA PRO A 80 -15.38 -1.91 -21.06
C PRO A 80 -14.92 -3.34 -20.79
N ILE A 81 -13.75 -3.73 -21.30
CA ILE A 81 -13.15 -5.07 -21.09
C ILE A 81 -12.76 -5.26 -19.61
N VAL A 82 -12.22 -4.21 -18.99
CA VAL A 82 -11.76 -4.25 -17.60
C VAL A 82 -12.95 -4.33 -16.64
N ALA A 83 -14.06 -3.67 -16.99
CA ALA A 83 -15.30 -3.71 -16.22
C ALA A 83 -15.89 -5.13 -16.16
N GLU A 84 -15.98 -5.81 -17.30
CA GLU A 84 -16.51 -7.18 -17.37
C GLU A 84 -15.63 -8.15 -16.57
N TYR A 85 -14.30 -8.06 -16.71
CA TYR A 85 -13.39 -8.91 -15.96
C TYR A 85 -13.51 -8.71 -14.44
N LEU A 86 -13.60 -7.45 -13.98
CA LEU A 86 -13.80 -7.15 -12.56
C LEU A 86 -15.13 -7.69 -12.05
N ALA A 87 -16.21 -7.57 -12.82
CA ALA A 87 -17.51 -8.11 -12.45
C ALA A 87 -17.47 -9.64 -12.31
N VAL A 88 -16.80 -10.35 -13.22
CA VAL A 88 -16.60 -11.79 -13.14
C VAL A 88 -15.81 -12.18 -11.89
N GLN A 89 -14.74 -11.45 -11.57
CA GLN A 89 -13.94 -11.68 -10.36
C GLN A 89 -14.76 -11.46 -9.07
N GLN A 90 -15.57 -10.40 -9.03
CA GLN A 90 -16.44 -10.08 -7.89
C GLN A 90 -17.52 -11.15 -7.69
N ALA A 91 -18.15 -11.62 -8.77
CA ALA A 91 -19.16 -12.68 -8.72
C ALA A 91 -18.59 -14.01 -8.18
N ALA A 92 -17.40 -14.39 -8.64
CA ALA A 92 -16.71 -15.60 -8.15
C ALA A 92 -16.41 -15.53 -6.64
N LEU A 93 -15.99 -14.35 -6.14
CA LEU A 93 -15.76 -14.13 -4.72
C LEU A 93 -17.05 -14.18 -3.90
N GLU A 94 -18.15 -13.60 -4.39
CA GLU A 94 -19.44 -13.65 -3.71
C GLU A 94 -19.98 -15.09 -3.63
N GLU A 95 -19.87 -15.84 -4.72
CA GLU A 95 -20.28 -17.24 -4.75
C GLU A 95 -19.45 -18.10 -3.79
N ALA A 96 -18.12 -17.91 -3.75
CA ALA A 96 -17.26 -18.60 -2.79
C ALA A 96 -17.65 -18.25 -1.34
N ARG A 97 -17.96 -16.98 -1.07
CA ARG A 97 -18.41 -16.52 0.25
C ARG A 97 -19.76 -17.12 0.65
N LYS A 98 -20.69 -17.26 -0.29
CA LYS A 98 -22.00 -17.91 -0.08
C LYS A 98 -21.85 -19.41 0.10
N ASN A 99 -21.05 -20.08 -0.72
CA ASN A 99 -20.76 -21.51 -0.62
C ASN A 99 -20.01 -21.86 0.67
N ALA A 100 -19.12 -21.00 1.16
CA ALA A 100 -18.45 -21.19 2.45
C ALA A 100 -19.42 -21.18 3.64
N GLY A 101 -20.60 -20.57 3.52
CA GLY A 101 -21.67 -20.62 4.53
C GLY A 101 -22.52 -21.90 4.49
N GLY A 102 -22.57 -22.60 3.35
CA GLY A 102 -23.46 -23.75 3.12
C GLY A 102 -23.05 -25.04 3.85
N TRP A 103 -21.79 -25.17 4.25
CA TRP A 103 -21.29 -26.37 4.94
C TRP A 103 -21.86 -26.52 6.36
N LYS A 104 -22.41 -25.44 6.94
CA LYS A 104 -23.01 -25.48 8.28
C LYS A 104 -24.38 -26.16 8.32
N GLN A 105 -25.03 -26.39 7.18
CA GLN A 105 -26.40 -26.92 7.15
C GLN A 105 -26.47 -28.44 6.94
N ILE A 106 -25.40 -29.08 6.45
CA ILE A 106 -25.38 -30.51 6.09
C ILE A 106 -25.14 -31.48 7.27
N HIS A 107 -24.92 -31.01 8.51
CA HIS A 107 -24.65 -31.87 9.67
C HIS A 107 -25.84 -32.14 10.61
N ARG A 108 -27.07 -31.69 10.31
CA ARG A 108 -28.28 -32.15 11.04
C ARG A 108 -28.84 -33.42 10.36
N LYS A 109 -28.35 -34.58 10.79
CA LYS A 109 -28.98 -35.88 10.50
C LYS A 109 -30.38 -35.93 11.13
N PRO A 110 -31.40 -36.48 10.44
CA PRO A 110 -32.68 -36.81 11.03
C PRO A 110 -32.72 -38.25 11.58
N VAL A 111 -33.63 -38.45 12.53
CA VAL A 111 -34.06 -39.68 13.24
C VAL A 111 -33.14 -40.19 14.35
#